data_AF-A0A349D9F6-F1
#
_entry.id   AF-A0A349D9F6-F1
#
_cell.length_a   1.000
_cell.length_b   1.000
_cell.length_c   1.000
_cell.angle_alpha   90.00
_cell.angle_beta   90.00
_cell.angle_gamma   90.00
#
_symmetry.space_group_name_H-M   'P 1'
#
loop_
_entity.id
_entity.type
_entity.pdbx_description
1 polymer ?
#
loop_
_entity_poly.entity_id
_entity_poly.type
_entity_poly.pdbx_seq_one_letter_code
_entity_poly.pdbx_strand_id
1 'polypeptide(L)' 'MAKIFVYTLLTIALLFLSSDLNAQCSMCRAIAESSIEGGSKMGTGLNSGIMYLMGIPYILLVVMGVLLFKKPKLH' A
#
# COMPACT_ATOMS: atom_id res chain seq x y z
N MET A 1 14.42 7.18 28.89
CA MET A 1 13.57 5.98 28.70
C MET A 1 12.10 6.33 28.50
N ALA A 2 11.47 7.09 29.39
CA ALA A 2 10.05 7.49 29.25
C ALA A 2 9.71 8.21 27.93
N LYS A 3 10.59 9.11 27.42
CA LYS A 3 10.38 9.80 26.14
C LYS A 3 10.34 8.85 24.95
N ILE A 4 11.30 7.91 24.87
CA ILE A 4 11.35 6.88 23.83
C ILE A 4 10.09 6.01 23.90
N PHE A 5 9.69 5.60 25.10
CA PHE A 5 8.47 4.83 25.31
C PHE A 5 7.23 5.58 24.82
N VAL A 6 7.10 6.88 25.11
CA VAL A 6 6.00 7.74 24.63
C VAL A 6 6.00 7.86 23.11
N TYR A 7 7.16 8.06 22.47
CA TYR A 7 7.23 8.12 21.00
C TYR A 7 6.89 6.78 20.34
N THR A 8 7.33 5.66 20.91
CA THR A 8 6.95 4.32 20.44
C THR A 8 5.45 4.08 20.58
N LEU A 9 4.84 4.51 21.70
CA LEU A 9 3.41 4.33 21.93
C LEU A 9 2.56 5.23 21.03
N LEU A 10 3.00 6.47 20.77
CA LEU A 10 2.36 7.40 19.84
C LEU A 10 2.40 6.90 18.39
N THR A 11 3.55 6.35 17.97
CA THR A 11 3.70 5.78 16.62
C THR A 11 2.82 4.56 16.43
N ILE A 12 2.75 3.66 17.43
CA ILE A 12 1.83 2.51 17.40
C ILE A 12 0.37 2.98 17.32
N ALA A 13 -0.03 3.98 18.12
CA ALA A 13 -1.40 4.52 18.09
C ALA A 13 -1.78 5.10 16.72
N LEU A 14 -0.85 5.77 16.04
CA LEU A 14 -1.08 6.33 14.70
C LEU A 14 -1.30 5.25 13.63
N LEU A 15 -0.73 4.06 13.78
CA LEU A 15 -0.92 2.95 12.83
C LEU A 15 -2.34 2.37 12.86
N PHE A 16 -3.07 2.57 13.95
CA PHE A 16 -4.47 2.14 14.09
C PHE A 16 -5.48 3.22 13.67
N LEU A 17 -5.02 4.43 13.32
CA LEU A 17 -5.83 5.45 12.66
C LEU A 17 -5.94 5.12 11.16
N SER A 18 -6.68 4.07 10.83
CA SER A 18 -7.12 3.83 9.46
C SER A 18 -8.42 4.59 9.20
N SER A 19 -8.35 5.65 8.41
CA SER A 19 -9.54 6.30 7.84
C SER A 19 -10.00 5.52 6.61
N ASP A 20 -11.31 5.49 6.32
CA ASP A 20 -11.82 5.07 5.02
C ASP A 20 -11.19 5.95 3.94
N LEU A 21 -10.18 5.41 3.27
CA LEU A 21 -9.44 6.06 2.19
C LEU A 21 -10.36 6.14 0.97
N ASN A 22 -11.26 7.11 0.95
CA ASN A 22 -11.87 7.54 -0.29
C ASN A 22 -10.74 8.09 -1.16
N ALA A 23 -10.55 7.53 -2.36
CA ALA A 23 -9.30 7.60 -3.12
C ALA A 23 -8.66 9.00 -3.11
N GLN A 24 -7.53 9.14 -2.40
CA GLN A 24 -6.80 10.41 -2.20
C GLN A 24 -6.06 10.91 -3.45
N CYS A 25 -6.31 10.32 -4.62
CA CYS A 25 -5.74 10.75 -5.89
C CYS A 25 -6.87 11.12 -6.84
N SER A 26 -6.99 12.41 -7.15
CA SER A 26 -7.92 12.98 -8.14
C SER A 26 -7.87 12.27 -9.50
N MET A 27 -6.73 11.66 -9.84
CA MET A 27 -6.53 10.89 -11.07
C MET A 27 -7.30 9.57 -11.10
N CYS A 28 -7.35 8.82 -9.99
CA CYS A 28 -8.07 7.54 -9.94
C CYS A 28 -9.59 7.76 -9.97
N ARG A 29 -10.05 8.86 -9.38
CA ARG A 29 -11.46 9.27 -9.38
C ARG A 29 -11.94 9.69 -10.78
N ALA A 30 -11.18 10.53 -11.48
CA ALA A 30 -11.56 11.01 -12.82
C ALA A 30 -11.66 9.87 -13.87
N ILE A 31 -10.77 8.87 -13.79
CA ILE A 31 -10.81 7.71 -14.69
C ILE A 31 -11.96 6.76 -14.33
N ALA A 32 -12.23 6.57 -13.03
CA ALA A 32 -13.37 5.77 -12.58
C ALA A 32 -14.72 6.40 -12.97
N GLU A 33 -14.88 7.72 -12.76
CA GLU A 33 -16.11 8.46 -13.11
C GLU A 33 -16.36 8.44 -14.62
N SER A 34 -15.34 8.73 -15.45
CA SER A 34 -15.46 8.67 -16.92
C SER A 34 -15.73 7.27 -17.47
N SER A 35 -15.24 6.22 -16.81
CA SER A 35 -15.53 4.83 -17.21
C SER A 35 -16.96 4.40 -16.88
N ILE A 36 -17.52 4.89 -15.75
CA ILE A 36 -18.88 4.60 -15.32
C ILE A 36 -19.89 5.38 -16.18
N GLU A 37 -19.62 6.65 -16.49
CA GLU A 37 -20.46 7.46 -17.39
C GLU A 37 -20.52 6.89 -18.82
N GLY A 38 -19.47 6.20 -19.27
CA GLY A 38 -19.44 5.45 -20.53
C GLY A 38 -20.19 4.10 -20.51
N GLY A 39 -20.86 3.75 -19.40
CA GLY A 39 -21.62 2.51 -19.26
C GLY A 39 -20.77 1.27 -18.89
N SER A 40 -19.49 1.47 -18.57
CA SER A 40 -18.55 0.38 -18.30
C SER A 40 -18.46 0.07 -16.80
N LYS A 41 -18.60 -1.21 -16.41
CA LYS A 41 -18.50 -1.68 -15.01
C LYS A 41 -17.07 -1.64 -14.43
N MET A 42 -16.11 -1.15 -15.21
CA MET A 42 -14.68 -1.10 -14.87
C MET A 42 -14.38 -0.28 -13.60
N GLY A 43 -15.24 0.67 -13.23
CA GLY A 43 -15.08 1.47 -12.01
C GLY A 43 -15.39 0.73 -10.72
N THR A 44 -16.12 -0.39 -10.77
CA THR A 44 -16.46 -1.18 -9.58
C THR A 44 -15.27 -2.06 -9.19
N GLY A 45 -14.53 -1.68 -8.15
CA GLY A 45 -13.37 -2.44 -7.65
C GLY A 45 -12.00 -1.91 -8.03
N LEU A 46 -11.91 -0.68 -8.58
CA LEU A 46 -10.64 -0.06 -8.95
C LEU A 46 -9.63 0.02 -7.78
N ASN A 47 -10.11 0.30 -6.56
CA ASN A 47 -9.25 0.33 -5.36
C ASN A 47 -8.59 -1.03 -5.08
N SER A 48 -9.31 -2.13 -5.31
CA SER A 48 -8.76 -3.48 -5.22
C SER A 48 -7.70 -3.74 -6.30
N GLY A 49 -7.90 -3.19 -7.50
CA GLY A 49 -6.90 -3.21 -8.57
C GLY A 49 -5.63 -2.43 -8.23
N ILE A 50 -5.76 -1.25 -7.61
CA ILE A 50 -4.60 -0.44 -7.17
C ILE A 50 -3.82 -1.17 -6.07
N MET A 51 -4.51 -1.72 -5.06
CA MET A 51 -3.88 -2.55 -4.02
C MET A 51 -3.13 -3.74 -4.62
N TYR A 52 -3.71 -4.41 -5.62
CA TYR A 52 -3.07 -5.54 -6.31
C TYR A 52 -1.81 -5.11 -7.07
N LEU A 53 -1.88 -4.02 -7.85
CA LEU A 53 -0.75 -3.50 -8.62
C LEU A 53 0.37 -2.94 -7.73
N MET A 54 0.03 -2.31 -6.61
CA MET A 54 1.00 -1.80 -5.62
C MET A 54 1.62 -2.92 -4.79
N GLY A 55 0.91 -4.03 -4.53
CA GLY A 55 1.46 -5.17 -3.78
C GLY A 55 2.63 -5.85 -4.48
N ILE A 56 2.61 -5.92 -5.80
CA ILE A 56 3.64 -6.57 -6.62
C ILE A 56 5.05 -5.99 -6.40
N PRO A 57 5.30 -4.66 -6.53
CA PRO A 57 6.63 -4.11 -6.31
C PRO A 57 7.14 -4.30 -4.88
N TYR A 58 6.28 -4.28 -3.86
CA TYR A 58 6.70 -4.55 -2.48
C TYR A 58 7.13 -6.01 -2.27
N ILE A 59 6.36 -6.97 -2.80
CA ILE A 59 6.73 -8.40 -2.72
C ILE A 59 8.06 -8.62 -3.44
N LEU A 60 8.24 -8.03 -4.62
CA LEU A 60 9.47 -8.16 -5.41
C LEU A 60 10.68 -7.59 -4.68
N LEU A 61 10.54 -6.42 -4.04
CA LEU A 61 11.59 -5.82 -3.22
C LEU A 61 11.97 -6.71 -2.02
N VAL A 62 10.99 -7.30 -1.32
CA VAL A 62 11.24 -8.20 -0.20
C VAL A 62 11.98 -9.46 -0.67
N VAL A 63 11.52 -10.08 -1.75
CA VAL A 63 12.16 -11.28 -2.33
C VAL A 63 13.59 -10.96 -2.76
N MET A 64 13.81 -9.87 -3.48
CA MET A 64 15.14 -9.43 -3.89
C MET A 64 16.04 -9.14 -2.69
N GLY A 65 15.54 -8.44 -1.67
CA GLY A 65 16.27 -8.20 -0.44
C GLY A 65 16.71 -9.51 0.22
N VAL A 66 15.81 -10.48 0.38
CA VAL A 66 16.14 -11.79 0.95
C VAL A 66 17.20 -12.51 0.11
N LEU A 67 17.09 -12.50 -1.22
CA LEU A 67 18.06 -13.17 -2.10
C LEU A 67 19.44 -12.51 -2.04
N LEU A 68 19.51 -11.18 -2.03
CA LEU A 68 20.78 -10.43 -2.01
C LEU A 68 21.47 -10.48 -0.64
N PHE A 69 20.71 -10.45 0.46
CA PHE A 69 21.26 -10.48 1.82
C PHE A 69 21.38 -11.89 2.41
N LYS A 70 20.88 -12.92 1.71
CA LYS A 70 21.24 -14.31 2.00
C LYS A 70 22.71 -14.51 1.66
N LYS A 71 23.58 -14.42 2.68
CA LYS A 71 24.98 -14.82 2.55
C LYS A 71 25.01 -16.31 2.16
N PRO A 72 25.64 -16.70 1.04
CA PRO A 72 26.04 -18.08 0.90
C PRO A 72 27.01 -18.37 2.07
N LYS A 73 26.75 -19.43 2.84
CA LYS A 73 27.81 -20.01 3.67
C LYS A 73 28.84 -20.56 2.68
N LEU A 74 29.80 -19.72 2.31
CA LEU A 74 31.00 -20.15 1.62
C LEU A 74 31.74 -21.04 2.63
N HIS A 75 31.67 -22.34 2.38
CA HIS A 75 32.41 -23.34 3.14
C HIS A 75 33.87 -23.29 2.71
#